data_AF-A0A3N0WKA6-F1
#
_entry.id   AF-A0A3N0WKA6-F1
#
_cell.length_a   1.000
_cell.length_b   1.000
_cell.length_c   1.000
_cell.angle_alpha   90.00
_cell.angle_beta   90.00
_cell.angle_gamma   90.00
#
_symmetry.space_group_name_H-M   'P 1'
#
loop_
_entity.id
_entity.type
_entity.pdbx_description
1 polymer ?
#
loop_
_entity_poly.entity_id
_entity_poly.type
_entity_poly.pdbx_seq_one_letter_code
_entity_poly.pdbx_strand_id
1 'polypeptide(L)'
;MIDKIQKFFKDNLGSEAFTRCRKREVVLQRKLIIIFLIKEIGLKECQVAKIMNLHHSAIFYHLKEVIDLEFDRFYIPRARALKEKFDFEFPDYGLR
;
A
#
# COMPACT_ATOMS: atom_id res chain seq x y z
N MET A 1 4.65 15.62 0.56
CA MET A 1 3.56 14.73 1.05
C MET A 1 3.76 13.31 0.53
N ILE A 2 3.83 13.12 -0.79
CA ILE A 2 4.15 11.82 -1.41
C ILE A 2 5.42 11.21 -0.81
N ASP A 3 6.49 12.00 -0.66
CA ASP A 3 7.76 11.50 -0.12
C ASP A 3 7.67 11.01 1.32
N LYS A 4 6.80 11.63 2.14
CA LYS A 4 6.55 11.20 3.52
C LYS A 4 5.85 9.84 3.56
N ILE A 5 4.82 9.66 2.72
CA ILE A 5 4.10 8.38 2.61
C ILE A 5 5.03 7.29 2.06
N GLN A 6 5.82 7.59 1.03
CA GLN A 6 6.80 6.65 0.52
C GLN A 6 7.82 6.27 1.59
N LYS A 7 8.32 7.24 2.36
CA LYS A 7 9.26 6.99 3.46
C LYS A 7 8.64 6.08 4.52
N PHE A 8 7.42 6.36 4.96
CA PHE A 8 6.69 5.52 5.93
C PHE A 8 6.68 4.03 5.50
N PHE A 9 6.30 3.75 4.25
CA PHE A 9 6.26 2.37 3.76
C PHE A 9 7.65 1.78 3.53
N LYS A 10 8.63 2.58 3.09
CA LYS A 10 10.02 2.13 2.96
C LYS A 10 10.58 1.69 4.32
N ASP A 11 10.29 2.45 5.36
CA ASP A 11 10.77 2.19 6.73
C ASP A 11 10.08 0.97 7.37
N ASN A 12 8.81 0.69 7.01
CA ASN A 12 8.04 -0.41 7.60
C ASN A 12 8.02 -1.72 6.78
N LEU A 13 8.17 -1.65 5.45
CA LEU A 13 8.02 -2.79 4.53
C LEU A 13 9.24 -3.01 3.62
N GLY A 14 10.16 -2.06 3.57
CA GLY A 14 11.32 -2.08 2.67
C GLY A 14 11.11 -1.31 1.38
N SER A 15 12.21 -0.92 0.75
CA SER A 15 12.21 -0.09 -0.47
C SER A 15 11.84 -0.87 -1.73
N GLU A 16 11.94 -2.19 -1.71
CA GLU A 16 11.74 -3.06 -2.87
C GLU A 16 10.32 -2.95 -3.45
N ALA A 17 9.32 -2.67 -2.62
CA ALA A 17 7.92 -2.52 -3.03
C ALA A 17 7.70 -1.40 -4.07
N PHE A 18 8.58 -0.38 -4.07
CA PHE A 18 8.57 0.76 -5.01
C PHE A 18 9.41 0.53 -6.27
N THR A 19 10.07 -0.63 -6.38
CA THR A 19 10.86 -0.99 -7.56
C THR A 19 10.03 -1.78 -8.56
N ARG A 20 10.61 -2.10 -9.72
CA ARG A 20 9.98 -2.99 -10.73
C ARG A 20 10.19 -4.49 -10.45
N CYS A 21 10.72 -4.84 -9.27
CA CYS A 21 10.95 -6.24 -8.88
C CYS A 21 9.64 -7.04 -8.90
N ARG A 22 9.73 -8.29 -9.38
CA ARG A 22 8.61 -9.23 -9.53
C ARG A 22 8.69 -10.44 -8.60
N LYS A 23 9.61 -10.43 -7.63
CA LYS A 23 9.63 -11.45 -6.56
C LYS A 23 8.27 -11.45 -5.87
N ARG A 24 7.75 -12.65 -5.58
CA ARG A 24 6.39 -12.82 -5.02
C ARG A 24 6.16 -11.93 -3.80
N GLU A 25 7.06 -11.98 -2.81
CA GLU A 25 6.96 -11.16 -1.59
C GLU A 25 6.86 -9.66 -1.88
N VAL A 26 7.70 -9.15 -2.80
CA VAL A 26 7.70 -7.73 -3.18
C VAL A 26 6.39 -7.33 -3.85
N VAL A 27 5.83 -8.20 -4.69
CA VAL A 27 4.52 -7.99 -5.32
C VAL A 27 3.40 -7.98 -4.27
N LEU A 28 3.46 -8.86 -3.27
CA LEU A 28 2.50 -8.89 -2.16
C LEU A 28 2.59 -7.63 -1.29
N GLN A 29 3.81 -7.16 -0.97
CA GLN A 29 4.01 -5.89 -0.26
C GLN A 29 3.45 -4.70 -1.05
N ARG A 30 3.72 -4.64 -2.37
CA ARG A 30 3.17 -3.59 -3.23
C ARG A 30 1.63 -3.63 -3.26
N LYS A 31 1.06 -4.83 -3.39
CA LYS A 31 -0.39 -5.03 -3.35
C LYS A 31 -0.98 -4.58 -2.01
N LEU A 32 -0.31 -4.92 -0.89
CA LEU A 32 -0.69 -4.48 0.44
C LEU A 32 -0.74 -2.95 0.53
N ILE A 33 0.30 -2.24 0.07
CA ILE A 33 0.36 -0.77 0.14
C ILE A 33 -0.77 -0.15 -0.68
N ILE A 34 -1.00 -0.64 -1.89
CA ILE A 34 -2.04 -0.13 -2.79
C ILE A 34 -3.43 -0.33 -2.17
N ILE A 35 -3.73 -1.54 -1.69
CA ILE A 35 -5.04 -1.83 -1.10
C ILE A 35 -5.22 -1.01 0.18
N PHE A 36 -4.21 -0.93 1.05
CA PHE A 36 -4.26 -0.15 2.27
C PHE A 36 -4.57 1.34 1.98
N LEU A 37 -3.85 1.96 1.07
CA LEU A 37 -4.05 3.38 0.74
C LEU A 37 -5.44 3.66 0.15
N ILE A 38 -6.04 2.71 -0.54
CA ILE A 38 -7.36 2.88 -1.18
C ILE A 38 -8.49 2.51 -0.22
N LYS A 39 -8.42 1.35 0.42
CA LYS A 39 -9.52 0.77 1.23
C LYS A 39 -9.52 1.27 2.67
N GLU A 40 -8.34 1.40 3.28
CA GLU A 40 -8.23 1.79 4.70
C GLU A 40 -8.07 3.31 4.88
N ILE A 41 -7.42 3.96 3.92
CA ILE A 41 -7.14 5.41 3.97
C ILE A 41 -8.08 6.22 3.06
N GLY A 42 -8.69 5.60 2.04
CA GLY A 42 -9.66 6.29 1.17
C GLY A 42 -9.02 7.16 0.07
N LEU A 43 -7.75 6.95 -0.28
CA LEU A 43 -7.13 7.68 -1.39
C LEU A 43 -7.67 7.24 -2.75
N LYS A 44 -7.72 8.18 -3.69
CA LYS A 44 -8.07 7.90 -5.09
C LYS A 44 -6.94 7.13 -5.78
N GLU A 45 -7.29 6.28 -6.73
CA GLU A 45 -6.36 5.45 -7.51
C GLU A 45 -5.28 6.29 -8.18
N CYS A 46 -5.63 7.47 -8.69
CA CYS A 46 -4.69 8.40 -9.32
C CYS A 46 -3.67 8.99 -8.34
N GLN A 47 -4.05 9.17 -7.06
CA GLN A 47 -3.13 9.62 -6.01
C GLN A 47 -2.19 8.47 -5.61
N VAL A 48 -2.73 7.26 -5.49
CA VAL A 48 -1.93 6.06 -5.18
C VAL A 48 -0.95 5.73 -6.31
N ALA A 49 -1.34 5.87 -7.57
CA ALA A 49 -0.44 5.74 -8.72
C ALA A 49 0.78 6.68 -8.62
N LYS A 50 0.55 7.94 -8.22
CA LYS A 50 1.64 8.91 -7.99
C LYS A 50 2.52 8.51 -6.80
N ILE A 51 1.92 8.08 -5.69
CA ILE A 51 2.67 7.62 -4.51
C ILE A 51 3.55 6.41 -4.85
N MET A 52 3.01 5.45 -5.60
CA MET A 52 3.71 4.22 -5.96
C MET A 52 4.66 4.38 -7.15
N ASN A 53 4.65 5.54 -7.83
CA ASN A 53 5.35 5.76 -9.09
C ASN A 53 5.02 4.68 -10.15
N LEU A 54 3.73 4.35 -10.27
CA LEU A 54 3.21 3.37 -11.21
C LEU A 54 2.26 4.03 -12.21
N HIS A 55 2.14 3.43 -13.38
CA HIS A 55 1.10 3.81 -14.32
C HIS A 55 -0.28 3.54 -13.73
N HIS A 56 -1.26 4.42 -13.99
CA HIS A 56 -2.62 4.31 -13.44
C HIS A 56 -3.26 2.93 -13.72
N SER A 57 -3.04 2.38 -14.92
CA SER A 57 -3.55 1.04 -15.26
C SER A 57 -3.00 -0.08 -14.36
N ALA A 58 -1.78 0.05 -13.83
CA ALA A 58 -1.18 -0.94 -12.96
C ALA A 58 -1.90 -1.05 -11.61
N ILE A 59 -2.52 0.04 -11.14
CA ILE A 59 -3.29 0.05 -9.88
C ILE A 59 -4.48 -0.92 -9.98
N PHE A 60 -5.20 -0.93 -11.09
CA PHE A 60 -6.35 -1.83 -11.30
C PHE A 60 -5.96 -3.31 -11.24
N TYR A 61 -4.76 -3.68 -11.72
CA TYR A 61 -4.29 -5.06 -11.62
C TYR A 61 -4.07 -5.49 -10.18
N HIS A 62 -3.60 -4.58 -9.32
CA HIS A 62 -3.40 -4.85 -7.89
C HIS A 62 -4.70 -4.84 -7.09
N LEU A 63 -5.73 -4.13 -7.57
CA LEU A 63 -7.04 -4.06 -6.94
C LEU A 63 -7.98 -5.22 -7.29
N LYS A 64 -7.69 -5.98 -8.35
CA LYS A 64 -8.48 -7.16 -8.68
C LYS A 64 -8.54 -8.09 -7.47
N GLU A 65 -9.76 -8.45 -7.08
CA GLU A 65 -10.01 -9.48 -6.09
C GLU A 65 -9.38 -10.78 -6.60
N VAL A 66 -8.30 -11.18 -5.95
CA VAL A 66 -7.73 -12.50 -6.10
C VAL A 66 -8.02 -13.14 -4.77
N ILE A 67 -8.90 -14.13 -4.76
CA ILE A 67 -9.12 -15.00 -3.59
C ILE A 67 -7.81 -15.76 -3.39
N ASP A 68 -6.93 -15.18 -2.58
CA ASP A 68 -5.63 -15.72 -2.27
C ASP A 68 -5.54 -15.82 -0.74
N LEU A 69 -5.85 -17.01 -0.24
CA LEU A 69 -5.80 -17.35 1.19
C LEU A 69 -4.40 -17.15 1.79
N GLU A 70 -3.35 -17.11 0.96
CA GLU A 70 -1.98 -16.80 1.38
C GLU A 70 -1.81 -15.28 1.53
N PHE A 71 -2.38 -14.50 0.61
CA PHE A 71 -2.45 -13.04 0.73
C PHE A 71 -3.26 -12.63 1.96
N ASP A 72 -4.42 -13.21 2.23
CA ASP A 72 -5.24 -12.82 3.40
C ASP A 72 -4.52 -13.08 4.72
N ARG A 73 -3.83 -14.23 4.83
CA ARG A 73 -2.99 -14.58 5.98
C ARG A 73 -1.82 -13.61 6.17
N PHE A 74 -1.27 -13.09 5.08
CA PHE A 74 -0.19 -12.09 5.10
C PHE A 74 -0.71 -10.67 5.36
N TYR A 75 -1.85 -10.31 4.76
CA TYR A 75 -2.37 -8.96 4.64
C TYR A 75 -3.04 -8.50 5.91
N ILE A 76 -3.99 -9.27 6.45
CA ILE A 76 -4.83 -8.87 7.59
C ILE A 76 -3.99 -8.43 8.81
N PRO A 77 -3.03 -9.23 9.32
CA PRO A 77 -2.25 -8.83 10.50
C PRO A 77 -1.33 -7.63 10.21
N ARG A 78 -0.74 -7.54 9.01
CA ARG A 78 0.15 -6.43 8.64
C ARG A 78 -0.60 -5.13 8.41
N ALA A 79 -1.78 -5.18 7.80
CA ALA A 79 -2.62 -4.02 7.54
C ALA A 79 -3.06 -3.36 8.85
N ARG A 80 -3.47 -4.15 9.86
CA ARG A 80 -3.82 -3.63 11.19
C ARG A 80 -2.64 -2.92 11.86
N ALA A 81 -1.47 -3.56 11.91
CA ALA A 81 -0.28 -2.97 12.50
C ALA A 81 0.19 -1.70 11.76
N LEU A 82 0.03 -1.67 10.42
CA LEU A 82 0.32 -0.49 9.62
C LEU A 82 -0.67 0.63 9.88
N LYS A 83 -1.96 0.32 10.08
CA LYS A 83 -3.00 1.32 10.33
C LYS A 83 -2.71 2.11 11.61
N GLU A 84 -2.40 1.42 12.71
CA GLU A 84 -2.05 2.06 13.98
C GLU A 84 -0.84 3.00 13.85
N LYS A 85 0.22 2.55 13.18
CA LYS A 85 1.40 3.38 12.93
C LYS A 85 1.11 4.55 11.99
N PHE A 86 0.30 4.32 10.96
CA PHE A 86 -0.04 5.34 9.98
C PHE A 86 -0.89 6.44 10.63
N ASP A 87 -1.89 6.08 11.44
CA ASP A 87 -2.73 7.06 12.13
C ASP A 87 -1.94 7.86 13.18
N PHE A 88 -0.93 7.26 13.81
CA PHE A 88 0.00 7.98 14.70
C PHE A 88 0.88 8.99 13.94
N GLU A 89 1.42 8.61 12.77
CA GLU A 89 2.30 9.48 11.98
C GLU A 89 1.54 10.51 11.12
N PHE A 90 0.29 10.21 10.77
CA PHE A 90 -0.59 11.01 9.93
C PHE A 90 -2.00 11.19 10.55
N PRO A 91 -2.13 11.82 11.73
CA PRO A 91 -3.39 11.92 12.46
C PRO A 91 -4.51 12.65 11.70
N ASP A 92 -4.15 13.58 10.80
CA ASP A 92 -5.13 14.39 10.04
C ASP A 92 -5.63 13.72 8.75
N TYR A 93 -5.15 12.52 8.40
CA TYR A 93 -5.39 11.91 7.09
C TYR A 93 -6.78 11.22 6.97
N GLY A 94 -7.53 11.10 8.07
CA GLY A 94 -8.88 10.51 8.13
C GLY A 94 -10.02 11.50 8.41
N LEU A 95 -9.76 12.82 8.45
CA LEU A 95 -10.73 13.87 8.79
C LEU A 95 -11.17 14.73 7.59
N ARG A 96 -11.16 14.18 6.37
CA ARG A 96 -11.65 14.88 5.16
C ARG A 96 -12.57 14.04 4.31
#